data_AF-X0SET6-F1
#
_entry.id   AF-X0SET6-F1
#
_cell.length_a   1.000
_cell.length_b   1.000
_cell.length_c   1.000
_cell.angle_alpha   90.00
_cell.angle_beta   90.00
_cell.angle_gamma   90.00
#
_symmetry.space_group_name_H-M   'P 1'
#
loop_
_entity.id
_entity.type
_entity.pdbx_description
1 polymer ?
#
loop_
_entity_poly.entity_id
_entity_poly.type
_entity_poly.pdbx_seq_one_letter_code
_entity_poly.pdbx_strand_id
1 'polypeptide(L)'
;DILKRLFPKIEEIYGNPSYQNTRLSEWRKNKRICSPDIFERFFGLNIPISEISQQEMETLLSLANSTDTFTDALLSLNRDGRIVRFLDLMEDYTESDIIEDNIENIITVLMDIGDLFPDDEIGFLQMGTSMRILRIFHQLSQRFSSEEKRFEIFSNAIKKADRSLYILTHEVGVQGQQHGKYGLKEKPDPEEKRTISSKHLPTLEKLALGKIKAWANDGRLIKHKKLVPILYDWQRWGSTQEVKQYVNSTVSDDEGLVHFITGFLSKSISHGMGMTGMPDYVGRTKWYINMKNVKNFIDVDKISPRVRKIHESQRTKDFDDEKKLALKIFLDSVDGKIQDEF
;
A
#
# COMPACT_ATOMS: atom_id res chain seq x y z
N ASP A 1 7.08 43.39 -5.45
CA ASP A 1 8.11 42.75 -4.61
C ASP A 1 7.59 41.81 -3.53
N ILE A 2 6.61 42.19 -2.70
CA ILE A 2 6.08 41.30 -1.63
C ILE A 2 5.51 39.98 -2.18
N LEU A 3 4.74 40.01 -3.27
CA LEU A 3 4.17 38.80 -3.88
C LEU A 3 5.22 37.81 -4.38
N LYS A 4 6.37 38.30 -4.90
CA LYS A 4 7.47 37.43 -5.35
C LYS A 4 8.20 36.78 -4.16
N ARG A 5 8.27 37.45 -3.02
CA ARG A 5 8.81 36.90 -1.76
C ARG A 5 7.85 35.90 -1.10
N LEU A 6 6.54 36.15 -1.17
CA LEU A 6 5.50 35.30 -0.57
C LEU A 6 5.17 34.09 -1.44
N PHE A 7 5.31 34.18 -2.76
CA PHE A 7 4.98 33.12 -3.72
C PHE A 7 6.12 32.90 -4.72
N PRO A 8 7.20 32.21 -4.30
CA PRO A 8 8.36 31.95 -5.16
C PRO A 8 8.02 31.20 -6.46
N LYS A 9 6.92 30.43 -6.46
CA LYS A 9 6.37 29.76 -7.65
C LYS A 9 6.03 30.73 -8.80
N ILE A 10 5.73 32.01 -8.50
CA ILE A 10 5.45 33.04 -9.52
C ILE A 10 6.71 33.34 -10.36
N GLU A 11 7.90 33.08 -9.82
CA GLU A 11 9.18 33.25 -10.53
C GLU A 11 9.52 32.00 -11.39
N GLU A 12 9.10 30.81 -10.98
CA GLU A 12 9.28 29.53 -11.70
C GLU A 12 8.33 29.35 -12.90
N ILE A 13 7.22 30.09 -13.01
CA ILE A 13 6.39 30.05 -14.24
C ILE A 13 7.19 30.55 -15.47
N TYR A 14 8.30 31.26 -15.24
CA TYR A 14 9.24 31.72 -16.28
C TYR A 14 10.54 30.88 -16.36
N GLY A 15 10.67 29.75 -15.65
CA GLY A 15 11.90 28.95 -15.60
C GLY A 15 11.71 27.47 -15.22
N ASN A 16 12.53 26.61 -15.85
CA ASN A 16 12.54 25.14 -15.85
C ASN A 16 11.96 24.38 -14.60
N PRO A 17 11.12 23.33 -14.77
CA PRO A 17 10.27 22.75 -13.71
C PRO A 17 10.91 21.69 -12.78
N SER A 18 12.24 21.65 -12.64
CA SER A 18 12.91 20.47 -12.06
C SER A 18 13.26 20.52 -10.56
N TYR A 19 12.42 21.06 -9.65
CA TYR A 19 12.78 21.10 -8.20
C TYR A 19 11.58 21.11 -7.22
N GLN A 20 10.52 20.33 -7.46
CA GLN A 20 9.25 20.50 -6.74
C GLN A 20 9.15 19.82 -5.34
N ASN A 21 9.77 18.66 -5.08
CA ASN A 21 9.48 17.92 -3.83
C ASN A 21 10.25 18.40 -2.59
N THR A 22 11.53 18.74 -2.70
CA THR A 22 12.36 19.10 -1.53
C THR A 22 11.92 20.42 -0.88
N ARG A 23 11.42 21.37 -1.68
CA ARG A 23 10.98 22.69 -1.19
C ARG A 23 9.59 22.67 -0.55
N LEU A 24 8.72 21.74 -0.93
CA LEU A 24 7.35 21.66 -0.38
C LEU A 24 7.36 21.27 1.10
N SER A 25 8.18 20.30 1.49
CA SER A 25 8.32 19.89 2.90
C SER A 25 8.84 21.05 3.76
N GLU A 26 9.90 21.75 3.31
CA GLU A 26 10.39 22.95 3.99
C GLU A 26 9.34 24.07 4.09
N TRP A 27 8.55 24.29 3.03
CA TRP A 27 7.52 25.33 3.04
C TRP A 27 6.36 24.98 3.96
N ARG A 28 5.97 23.71 4.06
CA ARG A 28 4.99 23.23 5.05
C ARG A 28 5.52 23.38 6.47
N LYS A 29 6.72 22.87 6.75
CA LYS A 29 7.38 22.95 8.06
C LYS A 29 7.50 24.39 8.54
N ASN A 30 7.88 25.30 7.65
CA ASN A 30 8.05 26.72 7.96
C ASN A 30 6.75 27.55 7.83
N LYS A 31 5.58 26.93 7.65
CA LYS A 31 4.27 27.61 7.50
C LYS A 31 4.27 28.73 6.46
N ARG A 32 5.01 28.54 5.36
CA ARG A 32 5.07 29.55 4.29
C ARG A 32 3.77 29.55 3.52
N ILE A 33 3.24 30.75 3.26
CA ILE A 33 1.98 30.96 2.52
C ILE A 33 2.00 30.39 1.09
N CYS A 34 3.17 30.13 0.52
CA CYS A 34 3.33 29.47 -0.79
C CYS A 34 3.16 27.95 -0.77
N SER A 35 3.12 27.32 0.40
CA SER A 35 2.78 25.91 0.50
C SER A 35 1.29 25.73 0.14
N PRO A 36 0.92 24.85 -0.79
CA PRO A 36 -0.49 24.58 -1.11
C PRO A 36 -1.32 24.25 0.13
N ASP A 37 -0.75 23.48 1.08
CA ASP A 37 -1.38 23.12 2.36
C ASP A 37 -1.59 24.29 3.33
N ILE A 38 -0.83 25.38 3.20
CA ILE A 38 -0.87 26.54 4.11
C ILE A 38 -1.57 27.72 3.46
N PHE A 39 -1.54 27.79 2.12
CA PHE A 39 -2.21 28.83 1.34
C PHE A 39 -3.69 28.89 1.65
N GLU A 40 -4.39 27.75 1.59
CA GLU A 40 -5.81 27.68 1.91
C GLU A 40 -6.09 28.04 3.37
N ARG A 41 -5.16 27.74 4.29
CA ARG A 41 -5.28 28.09 5.71
C ARG A 41 -5.08 29.58 6.01
N PHE A 42 -4.29 30.28 5.21
CA PHE A 42 -4.05 31.73 5.35
C PHE A 42 -5.22 32.57 4.83
N PHE A 43 -5.94 32.07 3.82
CA PHE A 43 -7.03 32.79 3.16
C PHE A 43 -8.41 32.18 3.42
N GLY A 44 -8.48 30.98 4.00
CA GLY A 44 -9.70 30.29 4.37
C GLY A 44 -10.09 30.56 5.82
N LEU A 45 -11.33 30.99 6.05
CA LEU A 45 -11.90 31.23 7.38
C LEU A 45 -12.36 29.94 8.10
N ASN A 46 -12.10 28.76 7.54
CA ASN A 46 -12.42 27.46 8.13
C ASN A 46 -11.26 26.48 7.92
N ILE A 47 -10.87 25.79 8.99
CA ILE A 47 -9.96 24.64 8.93
C ILE A 47 -10.75 23.45 8.34
N PRO A 48 -10.32 22.83 7.23
CA PRO A 48 -10.94 21.60 6.75
C PRO A 48 -10.94 20.53 7.85
N ILE A 49 -12.07 19.84 8.03
CA ILE A 49 -12.33 18.87 9.11
C ILE A 49 -11.30 17.71 9.15
N SER A 50 -10.49 17.54 8.11
CA SER A 50 -9.42 16.54 8.00
C SER A 50 -8.03 17.00 8.46
N GLU A 51 -7.85 18.26 8.88
CA GLU A 51 -6.51 18.77 9.26
C GLU A 51 -6.04 18.24 10.63
N ILE A 52 -4.73 18.00 10.75
CA ILE A 52 -4.04 17.68 12.01
C ILE A 52 -3.19 18.90 12.37
N SER A 53 -3.40 19.43 13.58
CA SER A 53 -2.62 20.58 14.05
C SER A 53 -1.19 20.17 14.42
N GLN A 54 -0.25 21.11 14.46
CA GLN A 54 1.12 20.82 14.87
C GLN A 54 1.19 20.26 16.30
N GLN A 55 0.43 20.85 17.24
CA GLN A 55 0.38 20.38 18.62
C GLN A 55 -0.20 18.96 18.73
N GLU A 56 -1.22 18.67 17.93
CA GLU A 56 -1.78 17.32 17.84
C GLU A 56 -0.76 16.35 17.25
N MET A 57 -0.02 16.74 16.22
CA MET A 57 1.05 15.93 15.63
C MET A 57 2.14 15.61 16.64
N GLU A 58 2.63 16.61 17.38
CA GLU A 58 3.62 16.44 18.44
C GLU A 58 3.10 15.50 19.54
N THR A 59 1.82 15.63 19.91
CA THR A 59 1.15 14.73 20.88
C THR A 59 1.13 13.29 20.34
N LEU A 60 0.70 13.08 19.10
CA LEU A 60 0.65 11.76 18.47
C LEU A 60 2.03 11.10 18.38
N LEU A 61 3.07 11.87 18.01
CA LEU A 61 4.44 11.38 17.96
C LEU A 61 5.00 11.07 19.36
N SER A 62 4.58 11.80 20.39
CA SER A 62 5.00 11.51 21.77
C SER A 62 4.47 10.15 22.28
N LEU A 63 3.32 9.70 21.76
CA LEU A 63 2.72 8.39 22.11
C LEU A 63 3.48 7.20 21.50
N ALA A 64 4.41 7.45 20.58
CA ALA A 64 5.26 6.43 19.95
C ALA A 64 6.29 5.80 20.91
N ASN A 65 6.39 6.28 22.15
CA ASN A 65 7.20 5.66 23.19
C ASN A 65 6.67 4.30 23.66
N SER A 66 5.41 3.96 23.32
CA SER A 66 4.81 2.66 23.57
C SER A 66 4.01 2.19 22.35
N THR A 67 4.17 0.91 22.01
CA THR A 67 3.45 0.30 20.87
C THR A 67 1.94 0.34 21.05
N ASP A 68 1.46 0.19 22.28
CA ASP A 68 0.03 0.07 22.57
C ASP A 68 -0.66 1.43 22.47
N THR A 69 -0.10 2.46 23.12
CA THR A 69 -0.64 3.83 23.06
C THR A 69 -0.60 4.40 21.65
N PHE A 70 0.46 4.10 20.90
CA PHE A 70 0.55 4.54 19.50
C PHE A 70 -0.42 3.79 18.60
N THR A 71 -0.61 2.48 18.81
CA THR A 71 -1.62 1.68 18.10
C THR A 71 -3.01 2.29 18.30
N ASP A 72 -3.40 2.56 19.54
CA ASP A 72 -4.74 3.11 19.85
C ASP A 72 -4.96 4.48 19.20
N ALA A 73 -3.93 5.33 19.21
CA ALA A 73 -3.95 6.63 18.56
C ALA A 73 -4.15 6.51 17.03
N LEU A 74 -3.40 5.63 16.36
CA LEU A 74 -3.53 5.42 14.92
C LEU A 74 -4.88 4.79 14.53
N LEU A 75 -5.39 3.87 15.34
CA LEU A 75 -6.73 3.31 15.14
C LEU A 75 -7.85 4.33 15.39
N SER A 76 -7.64 5.31 16.28
CA SER A 76 -8.55 6.45 16.42
C SER A 76 -8.53 7.31 15.15
N LEU A 77 -7.35 7.71 14.68
CA LEU A 77 -7.21 8.49 13.44
C LEU A 77 -7.79 7.78 12.23
N ASN A 78 -7.68 6.45 12.16
CA ASN A 78 -8.29 5.65 11.10
C ASN A 78 -9.82 5.72 11.15
N ARG A 79 -10.42 5.59 12.34
CA ARG A 79 -11.87 5.73 12.53
C ARG A 79 -12.37 7.14 12.19
N ASP A 80 -11.56 8.15 12.46
CA ASP A 80 -11.88 9.55 12.16
C ASP A 80 -11.63 9.93 10.69
N GLY A 81 -11.11 9.01 9.86
CA GLY A 81 -10.80 9.28 8.46
C GLY A 81 -9.58 10.18 8.24
N ARG A 82 -8.72 10.33 9.26
CA ARG A 82 -7.56 11.25 9.27
C ARG A 82 -6.21 10.55 9.16
N ILE A 83 -6.18 9.21 9.14
CA ILE A 83 -4.94 8.42 9.11
C ILE A 83 -4.06 8.71 7.89
N VAL A 84 -4.65 8.87 6.70
CA VAL A 84 -3.89 9.16 5.48
C VAL A 84 -3.19 10.51 5.58
N ARG A 85 -3.92 11.53 6.10
CA ARG A 85 -3.35 12.85 6.38
C ARG A 85 -2.24 12.80 7.43
N PHE A 86 -2.41 11.99 8.47
CA PHE A 86 -1.37 11.76 9.45
C PHE A 86 -0.10 11.19 8.81
N LEU A 87 -0.21 10.15 7.98
CA LEU A 87 0.94 9.54 7.29
C LEU A 87 1.63 10.54 6.37
N ASP A 88 0.88 11.36 5.62
CA ASP A 88 1.43 12.43 4.77
C ASP A 88 2.24 13.46 5.57
N LEU A 89 1.72 13.87 6.73
CA LEU A 89 2.40 14.84 7.60
C LEU A 89 3.59 14.22 8.33
N MET A 90 3.52 12.94 8.68
CA MET A 90 4.56 12.23 9.41
C MET A 90 5.89 12.19 8.66
N GLU A 91 5.87 12.13 7.33
CA GLU A 91 7.07 12.23 6.50
C GLU A 91 7.89 13.51 6.77
N ASP A 92 7.23 14.62 7.16
CA ASP A 92 7.91 15.89 7.45
C ASP A 92 8.68 15.86 8.81
N TYR A 93 8.48 14.83 9.65
CA TYR A 93 9.08 14.66 10.97
C TYR A 93 10.11 13.52 11.05
N THR A 94 10.24 12.70 10.00
CA THR A 94 11.10 11.50 10.05
C THR A 94 12.58 11.83 10.15
N GLU A 95 13.03 12.97 9.62
CA GLU A 95 14.45 13.32 9.52
C GLU A 95 15.11 13.51 10.89
N SER A 96 14.49 14.23 11.82
CA SER A 96 15.12 14.57 13.10
C SER A 96 14.18 14.74 14.28
N ASP A 97 12.89 15.03 14.05
CA ASP A 97 11.95 15.36 15.14
C ASP A 97 11.51 14.12 15.95
N ILE A 98 11.53 12.94 15.34
CA ILE A 98 11.27 11.66 16.03
C ILE A 98 12.52 11.21 16.78
N ILE A 99 12.41 10.89 18.07
CA ILE A 99 13.52 10.35 18.88
C ILE A 99 13.84 8.92 18.41
N GLU A 100 15.12 8.58 18.33
CA GLU A 100 15.58 7.28 17.79
C GLU A 100 14.98 6.07 18.51
N ASP A 101 14.83 6.14 19.84
CA ASP A 101 14.23 5.07 20.66
C ASP A 101 12.78 4.75 20.27
N ASN A 102 12.06 5.72 19.71
CA ASN A 102 10.67 5.52 19.28
C ASN A 102 10.57 4.91 17.87
N ILE A 103 11.65 4.89 17.08
CA ILE A 103 11.60 4.47 15.67
C ILE A 103 11.18 3.00 15.54
N GLU A 104 11.74 2.11 16.36
CA GLU A 104 11.41 0.68 16.32
C GLU A 104 9.93 0.45 16.65
N ASN A 105 9.37 1.20 17.61
CA ASN A 105 7.96 1.15 17.96
C ASN A 105 7.07 1.61 16.81
N ILE A 106 7.41 2.72 16.17
CA ILE A 106 6.67 3.27 15.03
C ILE A 106 6.61 2.25 13.88
N ILE A 107 7.77 1.70 13.50
CA ILE A 107 7.85 0.70 12.41
C ILE A 107 7.05 -0.55 12.79
N THR A 108 7.18 -1.02 14.03
CA THR A 108 6.44 -2.18 14.54
C THR A 108 4.92 -1.98 14.44
N VAL A 109 4.41 -0.83 14.91
CA VAL A 109 2.97 -0.54 14.89
C VAL A 109 2.45 -0.42 13.47
N LEU A 110 3.08 0.43 12.64
CA LEU A 110 2.65 0.62 11.26
C LEU A 110 2.72 -0.67 10.43
N MET A 111 3.68 -1.55 10.72
CA MET A 111 3.78 -2.85 10.07
C MET A 111 2.64 -3.78 10.47
N ASP A 112 2.22 -3.74 11.74
CA ASP A 112 1.17 -4.59 12.29
C ASP A 112 -0.25 -4.15 11.92
N ILE A 113 -0.54 -2.84 11.81
CA ILE A 113 -1.91 -2.36 11.53
C ILE A 113 -2.09 -1.71 10.16
N GLY A 114 -1.03 -1.60 9.34
CA GLY A 114 -1.11 -0.83 8.09
C GLY A 114 -2.10 -1.37 7.07
N ASP A 115 -2.41 -2.67 7.07
CA ASP A 115 -3.47 -3.27 6.23
C ASP A 115 -4.89 -2.86 6.65
N LEU A 116 -5.07 -2.33 7.86
CA LEU A 116 -6.37 -1.85 8.36
C LEU A 116 -6.70 -0.43 7.87
N PHE A 117 -5.73 0.28 7.30
CA PHE A 117 -5.91 1.62 6.78
C PHE A 117 -6.60 1.57 5.42
N PRO A 118 -7.29 2.66 5.01
CA PRO A 118 -7.94 2.70 3.71
C PRO A 118 -6.91 2.56 2.59
N ASP A 119 -7.26 1.76 1.58
CA ASP A 119 -6.59 1.80 0.28
C ASP A 119 -7.03 3.09 -0.41
N ASP A 120 -6.17 4.11 -0.48
CA ASP A 120 -6.49 5.33 -1.23
C ASP A 120 -6.77 4.99 -2.69
N GLU A 121 -7.83 5.61 -3.23
CA GLU A 121 -8.10 5.57 -4.65
C GLU A 121 -6.92 6.21 -5.38
N ILE A 122 -6.18 5.41 -6.15
CA ILE A 122 -5.01 5.85 -6.91
C ILE A 122 -5.50 6.79 -8.03
N GLY A 123 -5.63 8.08 -7.72
CA GLY A 123 -5.63 9.13 -8.73
C GLY A 123 -4.25 9.20 -9.41
N PHE A 124 -4.19 9.78 -10.61
CA PHE A 124 -2.96 9.87 -11.42
C PHE A 124 -1.73 10.45 -10.69
N LEU A 125 -1.93 11.22 -9.61
CA LEU A 125 -0.89 11.87 -8.81
C LEU A 125 -0.83 11.41 -7.34
N GLN A 126 -1.71 10.50 -6.90
CA GLN A 126 -1.79 10.11 -5.49
C GLN A 126 -0.99 8.84 -5.22
N MET A 127 -0.20 8.86 -4.14
CA MET A 127 0.45 7.66 -3.63
C MET A 127 -0.57 6.83 -2.85
N GLY A 128 -0.46 5.50 -2.91
CA GLY A 128 -1.27 4.62 -2.07
C GLY A 128 -0.80 4.63 -0.62
N THR A 129 -1.69 4.37 0.34
CA THR A 129 -1.36 4.34 1.77
C THR A 129 -0.21 3.37 2.10
N SER A 130 -0.14 2.20 1.46
CA SER A 130 1.01 1.30 1.64
C SER A 130 2.33 1.95 1.25
N MET A 131 2.37 2.75 0.18
CA MET A 131 3.59 3.44 -0.26
C MET A 131 4.03 4.51 0.74
N ARG A 132 3.10 5.21 1.38
CA ARG A 132 3.42 6.17 2.46
C ARG A 132 4.09 5.47 3.63
N ILE A 133 3.52 4.35 4.07
CA ILE A 133 4.09 3.55 5.16
C ILE A 133 5.52 3.09 4.82
N LEU A 134 5.72 2.53 3.62
CA LEU A 134 7.04 2.06 3.19
C LEU A 134 8.06 3.21 3.06
N ARG A 135 7.64 4.41 2.65
CA ARG A 135 8.51 5.60 2.65
C ARG A 135 8.91 6.02 4.04
N ILE A 136 7.97 6.01 4.99
CA ILE A 136 8.26 6.27 6.42
C ILE A 136 9.24 5.22 6.96
N PHE A 137 9.05 3.93 6.64
CA PHE A 137 9.99 2.86 7.03
C PHE A 137 11.39 3.14 6.50
N HIS A 138 11.51 3.49 5.23
CA HIS A 138 12.79 3.81 4.62
C HIS A 138 13.44 5.03 5.30
N GLN A 139 12.72 6.16 5.41
CA GLN A 139 13.26 7.39 6.02
C GLN A 139 13.73 7.18 7.46
N LEU A 140 12.93 6.50 8.28
CA LEU A 140 13.26 6.25 9.67
C LEU A 140 14.40 5.24 9.83
N SER A 141 14.40 4.14 9.06
CA SER A 141 15.46 3.14 9.16
C SER A 141 16.82 3.69 8.71
N GLN A 142 16.87 4.57 7.72
CA GLN A 142 18.11 5.17 7.21
C GLN A 142 18.79 6.13 8.21
N ARG A 143 18.15 6.46 9.34
CA ARG A 143 18.80 7.20 10.44
C ARG A 143 19.83 6.36 11.19
N PHE A 144 19.71 5.03 11.14
CA PHE A 144 20.70 4.13 11.72
C PHE A 144 21.78 3.83 10.70
N SER A 145 23.04 4.10 11.03
CA SER A 145 24.19 3.79 10.16
C SER A 145 24.46 2.28 10.07
N SER A 146 24.24 1.54 11.17
CA SER A 146 24.41 0.08 11.21
C SER A 146 23.32 -0.64 10.42
N GLU A 147 23.75 -1.47 9.48
CA GLU A 147 22.87 -2.37 8.73
C GLU A 147 22.22 -3.41 9.65
N GLU A 148 22.97 -3.92 10.63
CA GLU A 148 22.49 -4.88 11.61
C GLU A 148 21.33 -4.31 12.42
N LYS A 149 21.42 -3.05 12.87
CA LYS A 149 20.34 -2.39 13.60
C LYS A 149 19.08 -2.22 12.72
N ARG A 150 19.25 -1.85 11.45
CA ARG A 150 18.11 -1.76 10.50
C ARG A 150 17.46 -3.13 10.29
N PHE A 151 18.26 -4.17 10.10
CA PHE A 151 17.78 -5.55 9.99
C PHE A 151 17.02 -6.00 11.25
N GLU A 152 17.55 -5.72 12.44
CA GLU A 152 16.91 -6.08 13.72
C GLU A 152 15.53 -5.44 13.86
N ILE A 153 15.41 -4.14 13.54
CA ILE A 153 14.13 -3.41 13.58
C ILE A 153 13.09 -4.09 12.68
N PHE A 154 13.41 -4.35 11.42
CA PHE A 154 12.49 -5.00 10.49
C PHE A 154 12.19 -6.46 10.89
N SER A 155 13.20 -7.21 11.33
CA SER A 155 13.05 -8.59 11.80
C SER A 155 12.10 -8.67 13.01
N ASN A 156 12.24 -7.75 13.96
CA ASN A 156 11.38 -7.67 15.14
C ASN A 156 9.95 -7.25 14.77
N ALA A 157 9.80 -6.24 13.91
CA ALA A 157 8.50 -5.78 13.43
C ALA A 157 7.74 -6.91 12.70
N ILE A 158 8.40 -7.63 11.79
CA ILE A 158 7.78 -8.78 11.08
C ILE A 158 7.35 -9.85 12.07
N LYS A 159 8.18 -10.19 13.06
CA LYS A 159 7.82 -11.22 14.06
C LYS A 159 6.58 -10.83 14.87
N LYS A 160 6.48 -9.56 15.27
CA LYS A 160 5.37 -9.02 16.07
C LYS A 160 4.08 -8.83 15.28
N ALA A 161 4.16 -8.54 13.98
CA ALA A 161 2.99 -8.30 13.14
C ALA A 161 2.05 -9.52 13.07
N ASP A 162 0.77 -9.31 13.35
CA ASP A 162 -0.30 -10.30 13.27
C ASP A 162 -1.61 -9.75 12.69
N ARG A 163 -1.79 -8.42 12.61
CA ARG A 163 -3.01 -7.80 12.06
C ARG A 163 -2.86 -7.31 10.61
N SER A 164 -1.66 -7.44 10.04
CA SER A 164 -1.29 -6.98 8.71
C SER A 164 -0.29 -7.95 8.10
N LEU A 165 -0.55 -8.34 6.85
CA LEU A 165 0.30 -9.24 6.07
C LEU A 165 0.83 -8.56 4.80
N TYR A 166 0.06 -7.71 4.14
CA TYR A 166 0.53 -7.08 2.91
C TYR A 166 1.60 -6.02 3.15
N ILE A 167 1.50 -5.17 4.18
CA ILE A 167 2.58 -4.22 4.49
C ILE A 167 3.92 -4.92 4.71
N LEU A 168 3.94 -6.02 5.48
CA LEU A 168 5.19 -6.73 5.74
C LEU A 168 5.73 -7.43 4.48
N THR A 169 4.87 -8.04 3.65
CA THR A 169 5.37 -8.69 2.42
C THR A 169 5.82 -7.65 1.40
N HIS A 170 5.11 -6.54 1.29
CA HIS A 170 5.47 -5.45 0.39
C HIS A 170 6.81 -4.82 0.76
N GLU A 171 7.07 -4.58 2.06
CA GLU A 171 8.35 -4.08 2.55
C GLU A 171 9.51 -5.04 2.19
N VAL A 172 9.37 -6.34 2.48
CA VAL A 172 10.39 -7.34 2.12
C VAL A 172 10.59 -7.42 0.60
N GLY A 173 9.52 -7.29 -0.18
CA GLY A 173 9.56 -7.19 -1.63
C GLY A 173 10.38 -5.99 -2.11
N VAL A 174 10.16 -4.80 -1.53
CA VAL A 174 10.92 -3.57 -1.84
C VAL A 174 12.39 -3.73 -1.48
N GLN A 175 12.71 -4.35 -0.34
CA GLN A 175 14.09 -4.67 -0.01
C GLN A 175 14.71 -5.58 -1.07
N GLY A 176 14.02 -6.64 -1.50
CA GLY A 176 14.47 -7.49 -2.60
C GLY A 176 14.80 -6.74 -3.90
N GLN A 177 14.05 -5.68 -4.23
CA GLN A 177 14.33 -4.82 -5.40
C GLN A 177 15.65 -4.06 -5.27
N GLN A 178 16.05 -3.63 -4.06
CA GLN A 178 17.36 -3.00 -3.82
C GLN A 178 18.52 -3.97 -4.14
N HIS A 179 18.28 -5.28 -4.05
CA HIS A 179 19.20 -6.35 -4.44
C HIS A 179 19.06 -6.79 -5.90
N GLY A 180 18.32 -6.05 -6.73
CA GLY A 180 18.15 -6.36 -8.16
C GLY A 180 17.25 -7.56 -8.44
N LYS A 181 16.49 -8.04 -7.43
CA LYS A 181 15.50 -9.09 -7.66
C LYS A 181 14.33 -8.54 -8.49
N TYR A 182 13.61 -9.44 -9.15
CA TYR A 182 12.36 -9.18 -9.88
C TYR A 182 12.47 -8.32 -11.15
N GLY A 183 13.69 -8.05 -11.64
CA GLY A 183 13.91 -7.45 -12.96
C GLY A 183 13.52 -5.97 -13.08
N LEU A 184 13.28 -5.28 -11.96
CA LEU A 184 12.87 -3.86 -11.94
C LEU A 184 14.05 -2.88 -11.97
N LYS A 185 15.27 -3.34 -11.67
CA LYS A 185 16.51 -2.57 -11.80
C LYS A 185 17.55 -3.39 -12.55
N GLU A 186 18.20 -2.79 -13.56
CA GLU A 186 19.29 -3.44 -14.31
C GLU A 186 20.51 -3.76 -13.43
N LYS A 187 20.76 -2.95 -12.40
CA LYS A 187 21.84 -3.14 -11.43
C LYS A 187 21.35 -2.84 -10.01
N PRO A 188 21.71 -3.67 -9.02
CA PRO A 188 21.41 -3.38 -7.62
C PRO A 188 22.18 -2.14 -7.14
N ASP A 189 21.64 -1.44 -6.16
CA ASP A 189 22.34 -0.31 -5.52
C ASP A 189 23.61 -0.84 -4.82
N PRO A 190 24.67 -0.04 -4.59
CA PRO A 190 25.80 -0.43 -3.74
C PRO A 190 25.34 -0.90 -2.37
N GLU A 191 26.00 -1.90 -1.77
CA GLU A 191 25.56 -2.52 -0.51
C GLU A 191 25.43 -1.50 0.64
N GLU A 192 26.28 -0.47 0.63
CA GLU A 192 26.28 0.64 1.59
C GLU A 192 25.04 1.55 1.48
N LYS A 193 24.38 1.55 0.31
CA LYS A 193 23.13 2.30 0.07
C LYS A 193 21.87 1.47 0.30
N ARG A 194 22.03 0.16 0.56
CA ARG A 194 20.89 -0.73 0.80
C ARG A 194 20.44 -0.64 2.25
N THR A 195 19.15 -0.86 2.44
CA THR A 195 18.54 -0.87 3.77
C THR A 195 19.04 -2.08 4.57
N ILE A 196 19.19 -3.23 3.92
CA ILE A 196 19.78 -4.43 4.52
C ILE A 196 20.82 -5.06 3.59
N SER A 197 21.68 -5.91 4.14
CA SER A 197 22.73 -6.61 3.41
C SER A 197 22.18 -7.83 2.69
N SER A 198 22.95 -8.31 1.70
CA SER A 198 22.58 -9.50 0.92
C SER A 198 22.55 -10.76 1.79
N LYS A 199 23.26 -10.74 2.92
CA LYS A 199 23.27 -11.79 3.94
C LYS A 199 21.97 -11.85 4.74
N HIS A 200 21.38 -10.70 5.06
CA HIS A 200 20.20 -10.61 5.92
C HIS A 200 18.88 -10.72 5.16
N LEU A 201 18.83 -10.36 3.87
CA LEU A 201 17.60 -10.43 3.06
C LEU A 201 16.93 -11.82 3.09
N PRO A 202 17.65 -12.95 2.89
CA PRO A 202 17.02 -14.27 2.96
C PRO A 202 16.36 -14.57 4.30
N THR A 203 16.84 -13.95 5.39
CA THR A 203 16.23 -14.12 6.72
C THR A 203 14.88 -13.42 6.80
N LEU A 204 14.75 -12.20 6.26
CA LEU A 204 13.46 -11.51 6.21
C LEU A 204 12.48 -12.19 5.26
N GLU A 205 12.94 -12.67 4.10
CA GLU A 205 12.12 -13.46 3.16
C GLU A 205 11.56 -14.72 3.83
N LYS A 206 12.39 -15.42 4.62
CA LYS A 206 11.96 -16.59 5.40
C LYS A 206 10.94 -16.24 6.48
N LEU A 207 11.11 -15.12 7.19
CA LEU A 207 10.16 -14.66 8.20
C LEU A 207 8.81 -14.29 7.57
N ALA A 208 8.83 -13.52 6.47
CA ALA A 208 7.62 -13.14 5.75
C ALA A 208 6.89 -14.35 5.16
N LEU A 209 7.62 -15.30 4.55
CA LEU A 209 7.06 -16.57 4.09
C LEU A 209 6.40 -17.36 5.24
N GLY A 210 7.01 -17.36 6.42
CA GLY A 210 6.42 -17.97 7.62
C GLY A 210 5.08 -17.34 8.00
N LYS A 211 4.96 -16.01 7.93
CA LYS A 211 3.71 -15.29 8.18
C LYS A 211 2.64 -15.58 7.13
N ILE A 212 3.01 -15.62 5.84
CA ILE A 212 2.09 -16.02 4.76
C ILE A 212 1.53 -17.42 5.03
N LYS A 213 2.40 -18.39 5.34
CA LYS A 213 1.98 -19.77 5.62
C LYS A 213 1.09 -19.86 6.87
N ALA A 214 1.36 -19.07 7.90
CA ALA A 214 0.49 -19.01 9.09
C ALA A 214 -0.92 -18.53 8.73
N TRP A 215 -1.05 -17.43 7.98
CA TRP A 215 -2.33 -16.89 7.54
C TRP A 215 -3.04 -17.79 6.50
N ALA A 216 -2.28 -18.56 5.73
CA ALA A 216 -2.83 -19.58 4.84
C ALA A 216 -3.49 -20.70 5.65
N ASN A 217 -2.86 -21.15 6.74
CA ASN A 217 -3.34 -22.24 7.57
C ASN A 217 -4.55 -21.86 8.44
N ASP A 218 -4.64 -20.62 8.90
CA ASP A 218 -5.77 -20.13 9.72
C ASP A 218 -6.95 -19.57 8.89
N GLY A 219 -6.79 -19.51 7.56
CA GLY A 219 -7.83 -19.08 6.63
C GLY A 219 -7.96 -17.55 6.47
N ARG A 220 -7.10 -16.74 7.09
CA ARG A 220 -7.08 -15.28 6.89
C ARG A 220 -6.62 -14.90 5.48
N LEU A 221 -5.66 -15.63 4.91
CA LEU A 221 -5.03 -15.28 3.64
C LEU A 221 -6.04 -15.20 2.48
N ILE A 222 -6.92 -16.19 2.32
CA ILE A 222 -7.88 -16.22 1.20
C ILE A 222 -8.89 -15.05 1.23
N LYS A 223 -9.14 -14.49 2.41
CA LYS A 223 -10.05 -13.35 2.62
C LYS A 223 -9.33 -12.00 2.52
N HIS A 224 -8.00 -12.01 2.30
CA HIS A 224 -7.21 -10.80 2.30
C HIS A 224 -7.43 -9.97 1.03
N LYS A 225 -7.65 -8.65 1.18
CA LYS A 225 -7.89 -7.73 0.05
C LYS A 225 -6.73 -7.68 -0.95
N LYS A 226 -5.51 -7.95 -0.47
CA LYS A 226 -4.29 -8.02 -1.29
C LYS A 226 -3.83 -9.45 -1.53
N LEU A 227 -4.77 -10.39 -1.68
CA LEU A 227 -4.47 -11.81 -1.90
C LEU A 227 -3.46 -12.03 -3.03
N VAL A 228 -3.72 -11.45 -4.20
CA VAL A 228 -2.93 -11.69 -5.42
C VAL A 228 -1.45 -11.33 -5.25
N PRO A 229 -1.06 -10.10 -4.84
CA PRO A 229 0.35 -9.78 -4.65
C PRO A 229 1.01 -10.66 -3.58
N ILE A 230 0.30 -11.01 -2.49
CA ILE A 230 0.83 -11.92 -1.47
C ILE A 230 1.10 -13.33 -2.04
N LEU A 231 0.24 -13.86 -2.92
CA LEU A 231 0.48 -15.14 -3.58
C LEU A 231 1.71 -15.11 -4.48
N TYR A 232 1.97 -14.00 -5.17
CA TYR A 232 3.19 -13.82 -5.95
C TYR A 232 4.43 -13.75 -5.05
N ASP A 233 4.35 -13.06 -3.92
CA ASP A 233 5.43 -13.03 -2.93
C ASP A 233 5.71 -14.42 -2.34
N TRP A 234 4.67 -15.22 -2.08
CA TRP A 234 4.84 -16.63 -1.72
C TRP A 234 5.54 -17.42 -2.84
N GLN A 235 5.18 -17.24 -4.11
CA GLN A 235 5.90 -17.89 -5.21
C GLN A 235 7.38 -17.48 -5.30
N ARG A 236 7.70 -16.23 -4.96
CA ARG A 236 9.07 -15.70 -5.01
C ARG A 236 9.98 -16.23 -3.89
N TRP A 237 9.45 -16.36 -2.67
CA TRP A 237 10.25 -16.74 -1.50
C TRP A 237 10.11 -18.21 -1.11
N GLY A 238 9.00 -18.83 -1.50
CA GLY A 238 8.69 -20.24 -1.24
C GLY A 238 8.77 -21.07 -2.52
N SER A 239 7.91 -22.08 -2.60
CA SER A 239 7.80 -22.95 -3.78
C SER A 239 6.49 -22.71 -4.53
N THR A 240 6.57 -22.60 -5.85
CA THR A 240 5.40 -22.58 -6.73
C THR A 240 4.46 -23.78 -6.51
N GLN A 241 5.01 -24.93 -6.12
CA GLN A 241 4.20 -26.13 -5.83
C GLN A 241 3.38 -25.96 -4.56
N GLU A 242 3.95 -25.38 -3.50
CA GLU A 242 3.21 -25.11 -2.24
C GLU A 242 2.04 -24.16 -2.48
N VAL A 243 2.26 -23.09 -3.25
CA VAL A 243 1.20 -22.14 -3.61
C VAL A 243 0.10 -22.82 -4.41
N LYS A 244 0.46 -23.64 -5.42
CA LYS A 244 -0.52 -24.40 -6.20
C LYS A 244 -1.32 -25.38 -5.34
N GLN A 245 -0.68 -26.04 -4.38
CA GLN A 245 -1.36 -26.94 -3.43
C GLN A 245 -2.36 -26.16 -2.57
N TYR A 246 -1.93 -25.05 -1.97
CA TYR A 246 -2.79 -24.17 -1.17
C TYR A 246 -3.99 -23.66 -1.98
N VAL A 247 -3.75 -23.15 -3.19
CA VAL A 247 -4.83 -22.64 -4.03
C VAL A 247 -5.79 -23.76 -4.43
N ASN A 248 -5.29 -24.92 -4.87
CA ASN A 248 -6.14 -26.06 -5.25
C ASN A 248 -6.98 -26.59 -4.08
N SER A 249 -6.42 -26.64 -2.85
CA SER A 249 -7.21 -27.02 -1.68
C SER A 249 -8.28 -25.97 -1.36
N THR A 250 -7.94 -24.69 -1.49
CA THR A 250 -8.86 -23.58 -1.20
C THR A 250 -10.00 -23.46 -2.20
N VAL A 251 -9.76 -23.70 -3.49
CA VAL A 251 -10.83 -23.64 -4.51
C VAL A 251 -11.62 -24.94 -4.61
N SER A 252 -11.30 -25.94 -3.77
CA SER A 252 -12.04 -27.20 -3.72
C SER A 252 -13.42 -27.05 -3.08
N ASP A 253 -13.63 -26.00 -2.28
CA ASP A 253 -14.93 -25.62 -1.73
C ASP A 253 -15.49 -24.36 -2.44
N ASP A 254 -16.82 -24.20 -2.43
CA ASP A 254 -17.48 -23.11 -3.16
C ASP A 254 -17.18 -21.73 -2.53
N GLU A 255 -17.03 -21.65 -1.22
CA GLU A 255 -16.78 -20.39 -0.52
C GLU A 255 -15.36 -19.89 -0.78
N GLY A 256 -14.37 -20.77 -0.69
CA GLY A 256 -12.98 -20.54 -1.02
C GLY A 256 -12.79 -20.22 -2.50
N LEU A 257 -13.52 -20.88 -3.42
CA LEU A 257 -13.53 -20.51 -4.83
C LEU A 257 -14.09 -19.09 -5.05
N VAL A 258 -15.20 -18.73 -4.40
CA VAL A 258 -15.77 -17.38 -4.51
C VAL A 258 -14.81 -16.33 -3.95
N HIS A 259 -14.21 -16.57 -2.78
CA HIS A 259 -13.21 -15.67 -2.22
C HIS A 259 -11.96 -15.56 -3.09
N PHE A 260 -11.50 -16.68 -3.65
CA PHE A 260 -10.38 -16.69 -4.58
C PHE A 260 -10.64 -15.79 -5.78
N ILE A 261 -11.77 -15.98 -6.49
CA ILE A 261 -12.12 -15.16 -7.65
C ILE A 261 -12.30 -13.69 -7.27
N THR A 262 -12.92 -13.42 -6.12
CA THR A 262 -13.11 -12.06 -5.59
C THR A 262 -11.77 -11.37 -5.34
N GLY A 263 -10.75 -12.08 -4.84
CA GLY A 263 -9.42 -11.52 -4.63
C GLY A 263 -8.70 -11.06 -5.90
N PHE A 264 -9.14 -11.47 -7.10
CA PHE A 264 -8.61 -10.99 -8.39
C PHE A 264 -9.38 -9.81 -8.96
N LEU A 265 -10.53 -9.44 -8.37
CA LEU A 265 -11.30 -8.29 -8.81
C LEU A 265 -10.49 -7.00 -8.58
N SER A 266 -10.26 -6.26 -9.66
CA SER A 266 -9.49 -5.02 -9.65
C SER A 266 -10.32 -3.87 -10.24
N LYS A 267 -10.03 -2.66 -9.77
CA LYS A 267 -10.64 -1.41 -10.26
C LYS A 267 -9.60 -0.63 -11.06
N SER A 268 -10.00 -0.10 -12.22
CA SER A 268 -9.24 0.88 -12.99
C SER A 268 -10.07 2.16 -13.12
N ILE A 269 -9.41 3.31 -12.97
CA ILE A 269 -10.02 4.63 -13.17
C ILE A 269 -9.34 5.27 -14.37
N SER A 270 -10.07 5.41 -15.48
CA SER A 270 -9.59 6.14 -16.66
C SER A 270 -10.11 7.57 -16.65
N HIS A 271 -9.23 8.54 -16.82
CA HIS A 271 -9.59 9.92 -17.10
C HIS A 271 -9.49 10.12 -18.62
N GLY A 272 -10.60 10.44 -19.28
CA GLY A 272 -10.55 10.85 -20.68
C GLY A 272 -9.87 12.21 -20.79
N MET A 273 -8.95 12.40 -21.75
CA MET A 273 -8.67 13.76 -22.22
C MET A 273 -9.88 14.20 -23.03
N GLY A 274 -10.63 15.19 -22.54
CA GLY A 274 -11.70 15.81 -23.30
C GLY A 274 -11.18 16.42 -24.60
N MET A 275 -12.08 16.72 -25.54
CA MET A 275 -11.73 17.25 -26.87
C MET A 275 -10.94 18.58 -26.86
N THR A 276 -10.78 19.23 -25.71
CA THR A 276 -10.04 20.47 -25.51
C THR A 276 -8.68 20.28 -24.83
N GLY A 277 -8.24 19.05 -24.59
CA GLY A 277 -7.01 18.77 -23.83
C GLY A 277 -7.15 18.99 -22.31
N MET A 278 -8.35 19.29 -21.81
CA MET A 278 -8.65 19.27 -20.38
C MET A 278 -9.15 17.88 -19.98
N PRO A 279 -8.66 17.30 -18.86
CA PRO A 279 -9.14 16.02 -18.37
C PRO A 279 -10.62 16.11 -17.97
N ASP A 280 -11.43 15.13 -18.36
CA ASP A 280 -12.79 14.97 -17.85
C ASP A 280 -12.71 14.81 -16.31
N TYR A 281 -13.42 15.68 -15.58
CA TYR A 281 -13.44 15.67 -14.11
C TYR A 281 -14.14 14.45 -13.49
N VAL A 282 -14.82 13.63 -14.29
CA VAL A 282 -15.50 12.41 -13.84
C VAL A 282 -14.77 11.20 -14.42
N GLY A 283 -13.90 10.60 -13.62
CA GLY A 283 -13.21 9.37 -13.98
C GLY A 283 -14.21 8.23 -14.25
N ARG A 284 -14.04 7.52 -15.37
CA ARG A 284 -14.81 6.30 -15.63
C ARG A 284 -14.17 5.16 -14.85
N THR A 285 -14.95 4.58 -13.93
CA THR A 285 -14.54 3.39 -13.17
C THR A 285 -14.86 2.14 -13.98
N LYS A 286 -13.85 1.31 -14.24
CA LYS A 286 -13.99 0.00 -14.88
C LYS A 286 -13.46 -1.08 -13.94
N TRP A 287 -14.28 -2.09 -13.66
CA TRP A 287 -13.88 -3.29 -12.94
C TRP A 287 -13.39 -4.35 -13.90
N TYR A 288 -12.34 -5.08 -13.53
CA TYR A 288 -11.76 -6.11 -14.38
C TYR A 288 -11.09 -7.21 -13.53
N ILE A 289 -10.87 -8.36 -14.15
CA ILE A 289 -10.05 -9.45 -13.63
C ILE A 289 -9.01 -9.77 -14.69
N ASN A 290 -7.73 -9.68 -14.33
CA ASN A 290 -6.64 -10.04 -15.25
C ASN A 290 -6.55 -11.57 -15.38
N MET A 291 -6.98 -12.12 -16.52
CA MET A 291 -7.06 -13.58 -16.67
C MET A 291 -5.67 -14.24 -16.75
N LYS A 292 -4.62 -13.53 -17.15
CA LYS A 292 -3.24 -14.04 -17.11
C LYS A 292 -2.83 -14.33 -15.65
N ASN A 293 -3.16 -13.42 -14.73
CA ASN A 293 -2.90 -13.61 -13.31
C ASN A 293 -3.68 -14.81 -12.76
N VAL A 294 -4.97 -14.97 -13.10
CA VAL A 294 -5.76 -16.13 -12.65
C VAL A 294 -5.15 -17.45 -13.16
N LYS A 295 -4.79 -17.51 -14.45
CA LYS A 295 -4.18 -18.68 -15.10
C LYS A 295 -2.82 -19.06 -14.51
N ASN A 296 -2.11 -18.12 -13.88
CA ASN A 296 -0.85 -18.42 -13.18
C ASN A 296 -1.07 -19.35 -11.96
N PHE A 297 -2.26 -19.32 -11.36
CA PHE A 297 -2.55 -20.07 -10.14
C PHE A 297 -3.48 -21.27 -10.36
N ILE A 298 -4.44 -21.19 -11.30
CA ILE A 298 -5.43 -22.24 -11.53
C ILE A 298 -5.74 -22.49 -13.02
N ASP A 299 -6.27 -23.69 -13.28
CA ASP A 299 -6.83 -24.07 -14.59
C ASP A 299 -8.26 -23.49 -14.72
N VAL A 300 -8.37 -22.39 -15.47
CA VAL A 300 -9.63 -21.64 -15.68
C VAL A 300 -10.69 -22.49 -16.36
N ASP A 301 -10.30 -23.37 -17.29
CA ASP A 301 -11.25 -24.18 -18.04
C ASP A 301 -11.93 -25.22 -17.13
N LYS A 302 -11.18 -25.73 -16.13
CA LYS A 302 -11.73 -26.66 -15.14
C LYS A 302 -12.65 -25.99 -14.12
N ILE A 303 -12.36 -24.75 -13.71
CA ILE A 303 -13.13 -24.08 -12.65
C ILE A 303 -14.34 -23.31 -13.19
N SER A 304 -14.32 -22.84 -14.44
CA SER A 304 -15.38 -22.00 -14.99
C SER A 304 -16.78 -22.62 -14.97
N PRO A 305 -17.00 -23.94 -15.22
CA PRO A 305 -18.34 -24.53 -15.13
C PRO A 305 -18.87 -24.49 -13.69
N ARG A 306 -18.00 -24.64 -12.70
CA ARG A 306 -18.36 -24.57 -11.28
C ARG A 306 -18.70 -23.14 -10.86
N VAL A 307 -17.90 -22.16 -11.30
CA VAL A 307 -18.20 -20.74 -11.07
C VAL A 307 -19.56 -20.36 -11.65
N ARG A 308 -19.88 -20.84 -12.86
CA ARG A 308 -21.19 -20.59 -13.50
C ARG A 308 -22.35 -21.16 -12.69
N LYS A 309 -22.23 -22.42 -12.23
CA LYS A 309 -23.23 -23.05 -11.34
C LYS A 309 -23.43 -22.28 -10.04
N ILE A 310 -22.34 -21.80 -9.43
CA ILE A 310 -22.43 -20.98 -8.22
C ILE A 310 -23.18 -19.68 -8.55
N HIS A 311 -22.76 -18.94 -9.57
CA HIS A 311 -23.36 -17.68 -9.98
C HIS A 311 -24.87 -17.78 -10.24
N GLU A 312 -25.32 -18.86 -10.89
CA GLU A 312 -26.73 -19.13 -11.19
C GLU A 312 -27.54 -19.68 -10.00
N SER A 313 -26.87 -20.08 -8.92
CA SER A 313 -27.53 -20.64 -7.74
C SER A 313 -28.29 -19.58 -6.93
N GLN A 314 -29.29 -20.03 -6.16
CA GLN A 314 -30.02 -19.17 -5.23
C GLN A 314 -29.09 -18.57 -4.15
N ARG A 315 -28.01 -19.26 -3.79
CA ARG A 315 -27.03 -18.83 -2.77
C ARG A 315 -26.35 -17.50 -3.15
N THR A 316 -26.21 -17.21 -4.43
CA THR A 316 -25.63 -15.94 -4.91
C THR A 316 -26.39 -14.72 -4.39
N LYS A 317 -27.69 -14.84 -4.10
CA LYS A 317 -28.50 -13.72 -3.58
C LYS A 317 -27.97 -13.20 -2.25
N ASP A 318 -27.39 -14.08 -1.43
CA ASP A 318 -26.85 -13.77 -0.10
C ASP A 318 -25.42 -13.21 -0.15
N PHE A 319 -24.78 -13.19 -1.32
CA PHE A 319 -23.44 -12.61 -1.48
C PHE A 319 -23.50 -11.08 -1.43
N ASP A 320 -22.42 -10.47 -0.94
CA ASP A 320 -22.18 -9.03 -1.08
C ASP A 320 -21.99 -8.64 -2.55
N ASP A 321 -22.11 -7.35 -2.85
CA ASP A 321 -22.06 -6.82 -4.22
C ASP A 321 -20.69 -7.06 -4.88
N GLU A 322 -19.62 -7.08 -4.09
CA GLU A 322 -18.25 -7.31 -4.57
C GLU A 322 -18.09 -8.74 -5.09
N LYS A 323 -18.51 -9.75 -4.32
CA LYS A 323 -18.50 -11.16 -4.76
C LYS A 323 -19.36 -11.37 -5.99
N LYS A 324 -20.58 -10.82 -6.02
CA LYS A 324 -21.48 -10.90 -7.19
C LYS A 324 -20.81 -10.33 -8.44
N LEU A 325 -20.20 -9.15 -8.30
CA LEU A 325 -19.49 -8.48 -9.37
C LEU A 325 -18.27 -9.29 -9.85
N ALA A 326 -17.49 -9.85 -8.93
CA ALA A 326 -16.32 -10.66 -9.26
C ALA A 326 -16.67 -11.89 -10.09
N LEU A 327 -17.70 -12.65 -9.68
CA LEU A 327 -18.16 -13.83 -10.41
C LEU A 327 -18.66 -13.47 -11.80
N LYS A 328 -19.42 -12.38 -11.92
CA LYS A 328 -19.90 -11.88 -13.21
C LYS A 328 -18.76 -11.49 -14.14
N ILE A 329 -17.84 -10.64 -13.67
CA ILE A 329 -16.67 -10.19 -14.45
C ILE A 329 -15.82 -11.38 -14.89
N PHE A 330 -15.58 -12.34 -13.98
CA PHE A 330 -14.84 -13.55 -14.32
C PHE A 330 -15.50 -14.34 -15.45
N LEU A 331 -16.81 -14.59 -15.38
CA LEU A 331 -17.54 -15.33 -16.42
C LEU A 331 -17.60 -14.54 -17.74
N ASP A 332 -17.80 -13.23 -17.69
CA ASP A 332 -17.81 -12.38 -18.87
C ASP A 332 -16.42 -12.33 -19.56
N SER A 333 -15.33 -12.38 -18.79
CA SER A 333 -13.97 -12.53 -19.33
C SER A 333 -13.73 -13.92 -19.94
N VAL A 334 -14.21 -14.99 -19.30
CA VAL A 334 -14.14 -16.36 -19.85
C VAL A 334 -14.94 -16.49 -21.15
N ASP A 335 -16.12 -15.88 -21.21
CA ASP A 335 -17.02 -15.89 -22.37
C ASP A 335 -16.55 -14.94 -23.49
N GLY A 336 -15.44 -14.21 -23.31
CA GLY A 336 -14.90 -13.26 -24.29
C GLY A 336 -15.71 -11.98 -24.47
N LYS A 337 -16.63 -11.66 -23.54
CA LYS A 337 -17.43 -10.43 -23.57
C LYS A 337 -16.65 -9.20 -23.10
N ILE A 338 -15.62 -9.42 -22.29
CA ILE A 338 -14.67 -8.39 -21.85
C ILE A 338 -13.32 -8.75 -22.47
N GLN A 339 -12.74 -7.85 -23.26
CA GLN A 339 -11.37 -8.02 -23.73
C GLN A 339 -10.39 -7.73 -22.59
N ASP A 340 -9.39 -8.60 -22.41
CA ASP A 340 -8.24 -8.33 -21.55
C ASP A 340 -7.46 -7.14 -22.13
N GLU A 341 -7.75 -5.94 -21.65
CA GLU A 341 -7.04 -4.71 -22.03
C GLU A 341 -5.68 -4.57 -21.32
N PHE A 342 -5.27 -5.55 -20.49
CA PHE A 342 -4.09 -5.48 -19.60
C PHE A 342 -3.15 -6.71 -19.70
#